data_AF-A0A093F5M7-F1
#
_entry.id   AF-A0A093F5M7-F1
#
_cell.length_a   1.000
_cell.length_b   1.000
_cell.length_c   1.000
_cell.angle_alpha   90.00
_cell.angle_beta   90.00
_cell.angle_gamma   90.00
#
_symmetry.space_group_name_H-M   'P 1'
#
loop_
_entity.id
_entity.type
_entity.pdbx_description
1 polymer ?
#
loop_
_entity_poly.entity_id
_entity_poly.type
_entity_poly.pdbx_seq_one_letter_code
_entity_poly.pdbx_strand_id
1 'polypeptide(L)'
;RQSADLLSFIPFISFCREGCFSPISPEACPLVQSFMCHNRTFILDGHVQLKTGLQTQERHLFLFTDLLVVAKSKSHSHFKLKCQARLCEMWTAFCTEEVCEGSTDPERSFVLGWPTTNCVANFRSAEQKETWLSFLQSRIREEKEKDYPKSIPLKIVAKDVGTCAYSKTLSVTNVDTTNDVILMALQQLGINGSEKDYKLWVISGREDAPYPLIGHEYPFGIKMSHIRDAMPHGSKHCACPRQLQG
;
A
#
# COMPACT_ATOMS: atom_id res chain seq x y z
N ARG A 1 44.41 17.29 18.07
CA ARG A 1 43.88 16.90 19.40
C ARG A 1 42.48 17.52 19.49
N GLN A 2 41.45 16.75 19.13
CA GLN A 2 40.37 16.25 20.04
C GLN A 2 39.57 17.41 20.66
N SER A 3 38.24 17.50 20.62
CA SER A 3 37.17 16.48 20.63
C SER A 3 35.84 17.18 20.28
N ALA A 4 35.04 16.62 19.37
CA ALA A 4 33.77 15.91 19.62
C ALA A 4 32.49 16.76 19.49
N ASP A 5 31.76 16.42 18.42
CA ASP A 5 30.36 16.69 18.18
C ASP A 5 29.47 16.17 19.32
N LEU A 6 28.48 16.97 19.71
CA LEU A 6 27.33 16.55 20.53
C LEU A 6 26.09 17.28 20.00
N LEU A 7 25.58 16.81 18.86
CA LEU A 7 24.22 17.10 18.43
C LEU A 7 23.28 16.13 19.17
N SER A 8 22.77 16.59 20.31
CA SER A 8 21.70 15.91 21.04
C SER A 8 20.41 15.95 20.23
N PHE A 9 19.91 14.77 19.85
CA PHE A 9 18.54 14.55 19.40
C PHE A 9 17.56 15.01 20.50
N ILE A 10 16.76 16.04 20.22
CA ILE A 10 15.58 16.38 21.02
C ILE A 10 14.38 15.69 20.38
N PRO A 11 13.63 14.82 21.08
CA PRO A 11 12.40 14.25 20.52
C PRO A 11 11.34 15.35 20.44
N PHE A 12 10.75 15.51 19.26
CA PHE A 12 9.64 16.42 19.01
C PHE A 12 8.43 15.96 19.84
N ILE A 13 8.10 16.69 20.91
CA ILE A 13 6.91 16.45 21.73
C ILE A 13 5.69 16.98 20.98
N SER A 14 4.70 16.11 20.77
CA SER A 14 3.40 16.44 20.20
C SER A 14 2.62 17.38 21.13
N PHE A 15 2.24 18.55 20.61
CA PHE A 15 1.30 19.45 21.28
C PHE A 15 -0.13 19.08 20.84
N CYS A 16 -0.88 18.45 21.73
CA CYS A 16 -2.34 18.47 21.72
C CYS A 16 -2.79 18.86 23.12
N ARG A 17 -3.34 20.06 23.26
CA ARG A 17 -3.84 20.59 24.54
C ARG A 17 -5.36 20.58 24.50
N GLU A 18 -5.96 19.54 25.10
CA GLU A 18 -7.24 19.59 25.84
C GLU A 18 -7.51 18.25 26.53
N GLY A 19 -7.59 18.27 27.87
CA GLY A 19 -7.93 17.12 28.73
C GLY A 19 -6.74 16.43 29.41
N CYS A 20 -6.63 16.56 30.74
CA CYS A 20 -5.58 15.91 31.54
C CYS A 20 -5.75 14.38 31.60
N PHE A 21 -5.06 13.67 30.70
CA PHE A 21 -4.57 12.30 30.88
C PHE A 21 -3.19 12.25 30.23
N SER A 22 -2.18 11.69 30.91
CA SER A 22 -0.87 11.49 30.29
C SER A 22 -1.05 10.70 28.99
N PRO A 23 -0.60 11.19 27.83
CA PRO A 23 -0.79 10.46 26.58
C PRO A 23 -0.01 9.14 26.71
N ILE A 24 -0.75 8.02 26.74
CA ILE A 24 -0.14 6.70 26.59
C ILE A 24 0.60 6.75 25.25
N SER A 25 1.93 6.57 25.28
CA SER A 25 2.74 6.54 24.06
C SER A 25 2.10 5.56 23.06
N PRO A 26 1.96 5.92 21.77
CA PRO A 26 1.45 5.00 20.75
C PRO A 26 2.18 3.66 20.74
N GLU A 27 3.46 3.65 21.10
CA GLU A 27 4.26 2.45 21.26
C GLU A 27 3.75 1.54 22.36
N ALA A 28 3.21 2.05 23.47
CA ALA A 28 2.67 1.25 24.55
C ALA A 28 1.31 0.60 24.21
N CYS A 29 0.75 0.88 23.02
CA CYS A 29 -0.46 0.22 22.53
C CYS A 29 -0.24 -1.29 22.36
N PRO A 30 -1.10 -2.17 22.91
CA PRO A 30 -0.96 -3.62 22.76
C PRO A 30 -0.94 -4.09 21.30
N LEU A 31 -1.69 -3.40 20.42
CA LEU A 31 -1.66 -3.70 18.99
C LEU A 31 -0.27 -3.39 18.40
N VAL A 32 0.30 -2.23 18.70
CA VAL A 32 1.62 -1.83 18.19
C VAL A 32 2.70 -2.79 18.71
N GLN A 33 2.70 -3.09 20.01
CA GLN A 33 3.61 -4.04 20.63
C GLN A 33 3.55 -5.43 19.98
N SER A 34 2.36 -5.90 19.58
CA SER A 34 2.20 -7.20 18.91
C SER A 34 2.90 -7.30 17.55
N PHE A 35 3.21 -6.16 16.92
CA PHE A 35 3.91 -6.11 15.63
C PHE A 35 5.41 -5.88 15.76
N MET A 36 5.88 -5.33 16.88
CA MET A 36 7.30 -5.04 17.09
C MET A 36 8.13 -6.32 17.13
N CYS A 37 9.28 -6.31 16.45
CA CYS A 37 10.26 -7.39 16.50
C CYS A 37 11.66 -6.86 16.15
N HIS A 38 12.69 -7.70 16.17
CA HIS A 38 14.08 -7.27 15.93
C HIS A 38 14.31 -6.56 14.59
N ASN A 39 13.49 -6.84 13.56
CA ASN A 39 13.58 -6.23 12.23
C ASN A 39 12.44 -5.24 11.94
N ARG A 40 11.54 -4.99 12.90
CA ARG A 40 10.39 -4.10 12.72
C ARG A 40 10.31 -3.09 13.84
N THR A 41 10.45 -1.81 13.47
CA THR A 41 10.23 -0.70 14.39
C THR A 41 9.02 0.11 13.98
N PHE A 42 8.36 0.70 14.97
CA PHE A 42 7.28 1.66 14.77
C PHE A 42 7.87 3.00 14.31
N ILE A 43 7.16 3.71 13.43
CA ILE A 43 7.62 4.99 12.85
C ILE A 43 6.65 6.11 13.20
N LEU A 44 5.39 5.98 12.79
CA LEU A 44 4.38 7.00 13.05
C LEU A 44 2.97 6.42 13.01
N ASP A 45 2.03 7.10 13.67
CA ASP A 45 0.61 6.78 13.65
C ASP A 45 -0.25 8.01 13.41
N GLY A 46 -1.52 7.76 13.08
CA GLY A 46 -2.39 8.83 12.61
C GLY A 46 -3.80 8.36 12.33
N HIS A 47 -4.75 9.19 12.76
CA HIS A 47 -6.15 9.03 12.44
C HIS A 47 -6.43 9.57 11.04
N VAL A 48 -7.11 8.78 10.21
CA VAL A 48 -7.46 9.10 8.83
C VAL A 48 -8.87 8.62 8.51
N GLN A 49 -9.48 9.27 7.53
CA GLN A 49 -10.70 8.77 6.92
C GLN A 49 -10.34 8.03 5.62
N LEU A 50 -10.63 6.74 5.55
CA LEU A 50 -10.43 5.95 4.34
C LEU A 50 -11.74 5.88 3.54
N LYS A 51 -11.66 6.14 2.23
CA LYS A 51 -12.80 6.06 1.30
C LYS A 51 -12.54 5.05 0.18
N THR A 52 -13.54 4.23 -0.14
CA THR A 52 -13.51 3.26 -1.25
C THR A 52 -14.92 3.14 -1.85
N GLY A 53 -15.07 3.41 -3.14
CA GLY A 53 -16.39 3.53 -3.77
C GLY A 53 -17.26 4.55 -3.02
N LEU A 54 -18.42 4.12 -2.52
CA LEU A 54 -19.33 4.94 -1.71
C LEU A 54 -19.08 4.82 -0.20
N GLN A 55 -18.16 3.97 0.23
CA GLN A 55 -17.92 3.71 1.65
C GLN A 55 -16.90 4.70 2.23
N THR A 56 -17.21 5.22 3.42
CA THR A 56 -16.31 6.07 4.21
C THR A 56 -16.10 5.45 5.59
N GLN A 57 -14.84 5.33 6.01
CA GLN A 57 -14.45 4.60 7.21
C GLN A 57 -13.38 5.34 8.00
N GLU A 58 -13.69 5.71 9.25
CA GLU A 58 -12.68 6.22 10.19
C GLU A 58 -11.73 5.10 10.63
N ARG A 59 -10.43 5.33 10.44
CA ARG A 59 -9.37 4.36 10.72
C ARG A 59 -8.17 5.04 11.37
N HIS A 60 -7.37 4.22 12.03
CA HIS A 60 -6.08 4.59 12.57
C HIS A 60 -5.01 3.81 11.83
N LEU A 61 -4.05 4.52 11.26
CA LEU A 61 -2.90 3.94 10.59
C LEU A 61 -1.73 3.87 11.56
N PHE A 62 -0.98 2.78 11.49
CA PHE A 62 0.31 2.63 12.15
C PHE A 62 1.33 2.21 11.09
N LEU A 63 2.34 3.05 10.88
CA LEU A 63 3.43 2.78 9.96
C LEU A 63 4.60 2.17 10.74
N PHE A 64 5.09 1.05 10.24
CA PHE A 64 6.32 0.40 10.65
C PHE A 64 7.35 0.45 9.52
N THR A 65 8.55 -0.03 9.76
CA THR A 65 9.62 -0.09 8.75
C THR A 65 9.29 -0.90 7.51
N ASP A 66 8.49 -1.96 7.64
CA ASP A 66 8.16 -2.93 6.58
C ASP A 66 6.64 -3.18 6.42
N LEU A 67 5.81 -2.64 7.31
CA LEU A 67 4.35 -2.82 7.31
C LEU A 67 3.59 -1.51 7.49
N LEU A 68 2.43 -1.42 6.83
CA LEU A 68 1.35 -0.52 7.22
C LEU A 68 0.23 -1.33 7.88
N VAL A 69 -0.19 -0.91 9.07
CA VAL A 69 -1.31 -1.53 9.80
C VAL A 69 -2.49 -0.57 9.83
N VAL A 70 -3.65 -1.06 9.40
CA VAL A 70 -4.92 -0.33 9.43
C VAL A 70 -5.80 -0.89 10.53
N ALA A 71 -6.20 -0.04 11.46
CA ALA A 71 -7.04 -0.44 12.59
C ALA A 71 -8.28 0.45 12.72
N LYS A 72 -9.30 -0.06 13.42
CA LYS A 72 -10.44 0.72 13.88
C LYS A 72 -10.26 0.99 15.36
N SER A 73 -10.31 2.27 15.76
CA SER A 73 -10.33 2.64 17.18
C SER A 73 -11.60 2.08 17.85
N LYS A 74 -11.43 1.48 19.02
CA LYS A 74 -12.50 1.03 19.94
C LYS A 74 -12.58 1.94 21.17
N SER A 75 -11.41 2.41 21.62
CA SER A 75 -11.23 3.45 22.62
C SER A 75 -9.89 4.16 22.34
N HIS A 76 -9.52 5.14 23.17
CA HIS A 76 -8.29 5.93 23.00
C HIS A 76 -7.01 5.09 22.85
N SER A 77 -6.92 3.94 23.53
CA SER A 77 -5.74 3.05 23.51
C SER A 77 -6.01 1.65 23.00
N HIS A 78 -7.25 1.35 22.57
CA HIS A 78 -7.64 0.02 22.13
C HIS A 78 -8.07 0.04 20.66
N PHE A 79 -7.37 -0.75 19.85
CA PHE A 79 -7.53 -0.78 18.41
C PHE A 79 -7.85 -2.19 17.94
N LYS A 80 -8.83 -2.32 17.03
CA LYS A 80 -9.13 -3.59 16.35
C LYS A 80 -8.45 -3.58 14.98
N LEU A 81 -7.55 -4.52 14.75
CA LEU A 81 -6.94 -4.74 13.44
C LEU A 81 -8.03 -4.93 12.37
N LYS A 82 -7.87 -4.25 11.24
CA LYS A 82 -8.74 -4.37 10.07
C LYS A 82 -8.02 -5.01 8.90
N CYS A 83 -6.82 -4.52 8.60
CA CYS A 83 -5.93 -5.15 7.64
C CYS A 83 -4.49 -4.68 7.89
N GLN A 84 -3.56 -5.34 7.23
CA GLN A 84 -2.16 -4.96 7.18
C GLN A 84 -1.65 -5.14 5.75
N ALA A 85 -0.64 -4.35 5.38
CA ALA A 85 -0.03 -4.36 4.07
C ALA A 85 1.49 -4.39 4.20
N ARG A 86 2.15 -5.22 3.38
CA ARG A 86 3.61 -5.20 3.24
C ARG A 86 4.02 -4.01 2.38
N LEU A 87 4.95 -3.19 2.85
CA LEU A 87 5.33 -1.96 2.14
C LEU A 87 5.96 -2.24 0.77
N CYS A 88 6.62 -3.39 0.57
CA CYS A 88 7.13 -3.80 -0.75
C CYS A 88 6.02 -4.01 -1.81
N GLU A 89 4.78 -4.27 -1.38
CA GLU A 89 3.60 -4.45 -2.24
C GLU A 89 2.75 -3.18 -2.38
N MET A 90 3.05 -2.14 -1.60
CA MET A 90 2.28 -0.91 -1.57
C MET A 90 2.63 0.03 -2.72
N TRP A 91 1.68 0.89 -3.05
CA TRP A 91 1.81 2.01 -3.97
C TRP A 91 0.97 3.20 -3.48
N THR A 92 1.30 4.40 -3.97
CA THR A 92 0.57 5.63 -3.72
C THR A 92 0.24 6.31 -5.04
N ALA A 93 -0.90 6.98 -5.14
CA ALA A 93 -1.28 7.76 -6.32
C ALA A 93 -2.13 8.97 -5.93
N PHE A 94 -2.47 9.81 -6.91
CA PHE A 94 -3.29 11.01 -6.73
C PHE A 94 -4.63 10.96 -7.50
N CYS A 95 -4.93 9.85 -8.17
CA CYS A 95 -6.15 9.59 -8.95
C CYS A 95 -7.35 9.24 -8.04
N THR A 96 -7.79 10.18 -7.19
CA THR A 96 -8.85 9.90 -6.21
C THR A 96 -10.20 9.57 -6.86
N GLU A 97 -10.45 10.12 -8.05
CA GLU A 97 -11.63 9.90 -8.90
C GLU A 97 -11.76 8.47 -9.42
N GLU A 98 -10.65 7.71 -9.51
CA GLU A 98 -10.68 6.32 -9.94
C GLU A 98 -11.04 5.34 -8.81
N VAL A 99 -11.02 5.81 -7.55
CA VAL A 99 -11.10 4.96 -6.35
C VAL A 99 -12.34 5.22 -5.50
N CYS A 100 -12.83 6.46 -5.47
CA CYS A 100 -13.95 6.88 -4.63
C CYS A 100 -14.97 7.67 -5.45
N GLU A 101 -16.25 7.38 -5.22
CA GLU A 101 -17.36 8.17 -5.73
C GLU A 101 -17.70 9.25 -4.69
N GLY A 102 -17.24 10.49 -4.93
CA GLY A 102 -17.56 11.62 -4.06
C GLY A 102 -16.50 12.71 -4.02
N SER A 103 -16.81 13.81 -3.34
CA SER A 103 -15.83 14.88 -3.16
C SER A 103 -14.68 14.43 -2.25
N THR A 104 -13.48 14.61 -2.76
CA THR A 104 -12.23 14.47 -2.02
C THR A 104 -11.50 15.81 -2.08
N ASP A 105 -10.66 16.08 -1.09
CA ASP A 105 -9.83 17.27 -1.06
C ASP A 105 -8.40 16.88 -1.48
N PRO A 106 -7.95 17.23 -2.70
CA PRO A 106 -6.62 16.86 -3.20
C PRO A 106 -5.48 17.41 -2.33
N GLU A 107 -5.71 18.50 -1.60
CA GLU A 107 -4.67 19.07 -0.72
C GLU A 107 -4.44 18.21 0.52
N ARG A 108 -5.47 17.46 0.94
CA ARG A 108 -5.48 16.66 2.17
C ARG A 108 -5.63 15.16 1.93
N SER A 109 -5.65 14.70 0.68
CA SER A 109 -5.84 13.28 0.38
C SER A 109 -4.92 12.75 -0.72
N PHE A 110 -4.71 11.44 -0.66
CA PHE A 110 -4.05 10.67 -1.71
C PHE A 110 -4.53 9.22 -1.68
N VAL A 111 -4.31 8.48 -2.77
CA VAL A 111 -4.66 7.07 -2.88
C VAL A 111 -3.57 6.21 -2.27
N LEU A 112 -3.97 5.25 -1.44
CA LEU A 112 -3.16 4.14 -0.95
C LEU A 112 -3.63 2.84 -1.62
N GLY A 113 -2.72 1.98 -2.06
CA GLY A 113 -3.10 0.65 -2.55
C GLY A 113 -2.07 -0.45 -2.33
N TRP A 114 -2.56 -1.69 -2.26
CA TRP A 114 -1.79 -2.93 -2.02
C TRP A 114 -2.61 -4.22 -2.22
N PRO A 115 -1.98 -5.27 -2.77
CA PRO A 115 -1.45 -5.16 -4.12
C PRO A 115 -2.56 -4.78 -5.13
N THR A 116 -3.81 -5.23 -4.89
CA THR A 116 -5.01 -4.95 -5.71
C THR A 116 -6.14 -4.27 -4.93
N THR A 117 -5.98 -4.02 -3.63
CA THR A 117 -6.89 -3.19 -2.83
C THR A 117 -6.43 -1.75 -2.89
N ASN A 118 -7.36 -0.80 -2.91
CA ASN A 118 -7.05 0.62 -2.84
C ASN A 118 -8.12 1.39 -2.06
N CYS A 119 -7.71 2.54 -1.54
CA CYS A 119 -8.58 3.49 -0.85
C CYS A 119 -7.98 4.89 -0.92
N VAL A 120 -8.83 5.91 -0.87
CA VAL A 120 -8.41 7.30 -0.68
C VAL A 120 -8.24 7.53 0.81
N ALA A 121 -7.04 7.93 1.23
CA ALA A 121 -6.77 8.38 2.59
C ALA A 121 -6.93 9.90 2.68
N ASN A 122 -7.86 10.35 3.53
CA ASN A 122 -8.12 11.76 3.80
C ASN A 122 -7.62 12.13 5.21
N PHE A 123 -6.74 13.13 5.26
CA PHE A 123 -6.06 13.59 6.47
C PHE A 123 -6.71 14.86 7.02
N ARG A 124 -6.40 15.19 8.28
CA ARG A 124 -6.99 16.37 8.94
C ARG A 124 -6.45 17.68 8.36
N SER A 125 -5.21 17.67 7.89
CA SER A 125 -4.53 18.83 7.31
C SER A 125 -3.57 18.44 6.19
N ALA A 126 -3.15 19.42 5.39
CA ALA A 126 -2.23 19.21 4.28
C ALA A 126 -0.83 18.81 4.78
N GLU A 127 -0.41 19.35 5.92
CA GLU A 127 0.87 19.03 6.57
C GLU A 127 0.90 17.58 7.05
N GLN A 128 -0.23 17.11 7.60
CA GLN A 128 -0.36 15.71 8.00
C GLN A 128 -0.30 14.79 6.78
N LYS A 129 -1.00 15.14 5.69
CA LYS A 129 -0.93 14.41 4.42
C LYS A 129 0.51 14.32 3.91
N GLU A 130 1.22 15.45 3.84
CA GLU A 130 2.58 15.51 3.30
C GLU A 130 3.57 14.72 4.13
N THR A 131 3.48 14.82 5.47
CA THR A 131 4.29 14.02 6.39
C THR A 131 4.07 12.53 6.12
N TRP A 132 2.81 12.09 6.08
CA TRP A 132 2.46 10.68 5.82
C TRP A 132 2.95 10.20 4.48
N LEU A 133 2.71 10.98 3.42
CA LEU A 133 3.11 10.65 2.06
C LEU A 133 4.64 10.47 1.97
N SER A 134 5.41 11.41 2.51
CA SER A 134 6.88 11.38 2.49
C SER A 134 7.45 10.15 3.20
N PHE A 135 7.03 9.89 4.44
CA PHE A 135 7.48 8.71 5.19
C PHE A 135 7.08 7.41 4.50
N LEU A 136 5.83 7.31 4.04
CA LEU A 136 5.33 6.11 3.40
C LEU A 136 6.07 5.83 2.08
N GLN A 137 6.24 6.82 1.20
CA GLN A 137 6.97 6.66 -0.05
C GLN A 137 8.44 6.29 0.18
N SER A 138 9.08 6.89 1.19
CA SER A 138 10.44 6.51 1.61
C SER A 138 10.50 5.03 2.00
N ARG A 139 9.59 4.58 2.87
CA ARG A 139 9.58 3.17 3.32
C ARG A 139 9.24 2.19 2.21
N ILE A 140 8.25 2.51 1.36
CA ILE A 140 7.88 1.67 0.20
C ILE A 140 9.10 1.45 -0.70
N ARG A 141 9.83 2.52 -1.04
CA ARG A 141 11.03 2.44 -1.87
C ARG A 141 12.10 1.54 -1.23
N GLU A 142 12.42 1.77 0.04
CA GLU A 142 13.44 0.97 0.75
C GLU A 142 13.06 -0.52 0.83
N GLU A 143 11.78 -0.83 1.06
CA GLU A 143 11.32 -2.22 1.13
C GLU A 143 11.29 -2.89 -0.25
N LYS A 144 10.98 -2.15 -1.32
CA LYS A 144 11.16 -2.63 -2.70
C LYS A 144 12.64 -2.84 -3.06
N GLU A 145 13.54 -2.02 -2.54
CA GLU A 145 15.00 -2.22 -2.72
C GLU A 145 15.52 -3.47 -2.00
N LYS A 146 14.84 -3.92 -0.93
CA LYS A 146 15.16 -5.18 -0.23
C LYS A 146 14.45 -6.40 -0.81
N ASP A 147 13.34 -6.23 -1.52
CA ASP A 147 12.52 -7.34 -2.02
C ASP A 147 13.25 -8.13 -3.12
N TYR A 148 13.14 -9.46 -3.09
CA TYR A 148 13.73 -10.35 -4.10
C TYR A 148 12.76 -11.48 -4.47
N PRO A 149 12.77 -11.94 -5.74
CA PRO A 149 13.63 -11.51 -6.85
C PRO A 149 13.34 -10.08 -7.36
N LYS A 150 14.24 -9.46 -8.13
CA LYS A 150 14.01 -8.10 -8.68
C LYS A 150 13.11 -8.05 -9.90
N SER A 151 13.01 -9.17 -10.61
CA SER A 151 12.11 -9.33 -11.74
C SER A 151 11.54 -10.74 -11.77
N ILE A 152 10.38 -10.87 -12.41
CA ILE A 152 9.73 -12.16 -12.64
C ILE A 152 9.19 -12.22 -14.07
N PRO A 153 9.11 -13.41 -14.67
CA PRO A 153 8.40 -13.60 -15.93
C PRO A 153 6.88 -13.52 -15.69
N LEU A 154 6.19 -12.62 -16.40
CA LEU A 154 4.73 -12.53 -16.44
C LEU A 154 4.23 -12.77 -17.85
N LYS A 155 3.30 -13.73 -18.01
CA LYS A 155 2.62 -13.99 -19.27
C LYS A 155 1.45 -13.01 -19.42
N ILE A 156 1.53 -12.16 -20.42
CA ILE A 156 0.46 -11.24 -20.84
C ILE A 156 -0.29 -11.88 -22.02
N VAL A 157 -1.61 -11.84 -21.97
CA VAL A 157 -2.50 -12.31 -23.04
C VAL A 157 -3.28 -11.12 -23.55
N ALA A 158 -3.09 -10.78 -24.82
CA ALA A 158 -3.87 -9.76 -25.49
C ALA A 158 -5.21 -10.36 -25.91
N LYS A 159 -6.30 -9.76 -25.42
CA LYS A 159 -7.66 -10.05 -25.87
C LYS A 159 -8.08 -8.96 -26.85
N ASP A 160 -8.94 -9.32 -27.80
CA ASP A 160 -9.58 -8.39 -28.75
C ASP A 160 -8.64 -7.70 -29.77
N VAL A 161 -7.38 -8.14 -29.86
CA VAL A 161 -6.42 -7.73 -30.91
C VAL A 161 -6.51 -8.72 -32.09
N GLY A 162 -7.62 -8.69 -32.82
CA GLY A 162 -7.87 -9.56 -33.98
C GLY A 162 -8.21 -11.02 -33.63
N THR A 163 -8.21 -11.90 -34.64
CA THR A 163 -8.78 -13.28 -34.56
C THR A 163 -7.87 -14.33 -33.89
N CYS A 164 -6.67 -13.96 -33.44
CA CYS A 164 -5.74 -14.89 -32.79
C CYS A 164 -5.33 -14.34 -31.41
N ALA A 165 -5.42 -15.17 -30.37
CA ALA A 165 -4.98 -14.78 -29.02
C ALA A 165 -3.46 -14.66 -28.98
N TYR A 166 -2.94 -13.44 -28.99
CA TYR A 166 -1.51 -13.19 -28.82
C TYR A 166 -1.13 -13.27 -27.35
N SER A 167 -0.05 -13.99 -27.03
CA SER A 167 0.53 -13.98 -25.69
C SER A 167 2.03 -13.79 -25.72
N LYS A 168 2.54 -13.01 -24.77
CA LYS A 168 3.97 -12.72 -24.62
C LYS A 168 4.35 -12.83 -23.16
N THR A 169 5.53 -13.37 -22.89
CA THR A 169 6.10 -13.35 -21.53
C THR A 169 7.02 -12.14 -21.42
N LEU A 170 6.71 -11.24 -20.50
CA LEU A 170 7.49 -10.06 -20.17
C LEU A 170 8.30 -10.33 -18.91
N SER A 171 9.51 -9.77 -18.82
CA SER A 171 10.26 -9.69 -17.57
C SER A 171 9.85 -8.41 -16.87
N VAL A 172 9.07 -8.53 -15.78
CA VAL A 172 8.51 -7.39 -15.04
C VAL A 172 9.22 -7.25 -13.70
N THR A 173 9.68 -6.04 -13.40
CA THR A 173 10.37 -5.68 -12.16
C THR A 173 9.41 -5.30 -11.04
N ASN A 174 9.92 -5.20 -9.81
CA ASN A 174 9.14 -4.80 -8.64
C ASN A 174 8.83 -3.29 -8.53
N VAL A 175 9.33 -2.51 -9.48
CA VAL A 175 9.06 -1.07 -9.64
C VAL A 175 8.30 -0.74 -10.93
N ASP A 176 8.07 -1.72 -11.81
CA ASP A 176 7.24 -1.53 -13.01
C ASP A 176 5.76 -1.45 -12.62
N THR A 177 5.14 -0.32 -12.91
CA THR A 177 3.70 -0.12 -12.72
C THR A 177 2.90 -0.87 -13.78
N THR A 178 1.60 -0.93 -13.59
CA THR A 178 0.68 -1.49 -14.57
C THR A 178 0.76 -0.74 -15.90
N ASN A 179 0.87 0.58 -15.87
CA ASN A 179 1.05 1.38 -17.08
C ASN A 179 2.35 1.04 -17.80
N ASP A 180 3.46 0.88 -17.07
CA ASP A 180 4.74 0.43 -17.65
C ASP A 180 4.60 -0.94 -18.31
N VAL A 181 3.91 -1.88 -17.65
CA VAL A 181 3.68 -3.23 -18.18
C VAL A 181 2.79 -3.22 -19.43
N ILE A 182 1.78 -2.34 -19.49
CA ILE A 182 0.97 -2.16 -20.70
C ILE A 182 1.85 -1.66 -21.84
N LEU A 183 2.65 -0.61 -21.61
CA LEU A 183 3.55 -0.06 -22.64
C LEU A 183 4.57 -1.10 -23.13
N MET A 184 5.17 -1.87 -22.22
CA MET A 184 6.07 -2.98 -22.58
C MET A 184 5.35 -4.05 -23.42
N ALA A 185 4.11 -4.38 -23.08
CA ALA A 185 3.32 -5.35 -23.84
C ALA A 185 3.03 -4.85 -25.26
N LEU A 186 2.58 -3.60 -25.41
CA LEU A 186 2.29 -2.98 -26.71
C LEU A 186 3.53 -2.96 -27.61
N GLN A 187 4.68 -2.57 -27.05
CA GLN A 187 5.95 -2.57 -27.78
C GLN A 187 6.35 -3.98 -28.24
N GLN A 188 6.27 -5.00 -27.38
CA GLN A 188 6.67 -6.36 -27.74
C GLN A 188 5.70 -7.09 -28.67
N LEU A 189 4.44 -6.66 -28.71
CA LEU A 189 3.41 -7.19 -29.60
C LEU A 189 3.32 -6.41 -30.92
N GLY A 190 4.02 -5.29 -31.05
CA GLY A 190 3.97 -4.43 -32.24
C GLY A 190 2.60 -3.74 -32.41
N ILE A 191 1.93 -3.44 -31.29
CA ILE A 191 0.62 -2.79 -31.27
C ILE A 191 0.83 -1.28 -31.07
N ASN A 192 0.23 -0.46 -31.93
CA ASN A 192 0.22 0.99 -31.76
C ASN A 192 -0.83 1.39 -30.71
N GLY A 193 -0.45 2.25 -29.77
CA GLY A 193 -1.33 2.78 -28.74
C GLY A 193 -0.57 3.23 -27.51
N SER A 194 -1.31 3.58 -26.46
CA SER A 194 -0.80 4.03 -25.17
C SER A 194 -1.41 3.22 -24.01
N GLU A 195 -0.90 3.41 -22.81
CA GLU A 195 -1.47 2.84 -21.58
C GLU A 195 -2.92 3.24 -21.31
N LYS A 196 -3.40 4.32 -21.94
CA LYS A 196 -4.79 4.81 -21.81
C LYS A 196 -5.78 4.05 -22.68
N ASP A 197 -5.29 3.43 -23.76
CA ASP A 197 -6.12 2.73 -24.74
C ASP A 197 -6.40 1.28 -24.32
N TYR A 198 -5.67 0.77 -23.31
CA TYR A 198 -5.72 -0.62 -22.88
C TYR A 198 -5.87 -0.71 -21.36
N LYS A 199 -6.51 -1.79 -20.90
CA LYS A 199 -6.65 -2.09 -19.47
C LYS A 199 -6.01 -3.43 -19.18
N LEU A 200 -5.15 -3.49 -18.16
CA LEU A 200 -4.61 -4.76 -17.68
C LEU A 200 -5.58 -5.37 -16.68
N TRP A 201 -5.89 -6.66 -16.87
CA TRP A 201 -6.77 -7.42 -16.00
C TRP A 201 -5.99 -8.52 -15.29
N VAL A 202 -6.23 -8.70 -14.01
CA VAL A 202 -5.66 -9.78 -13.21
C VAL A 202 -6.73 -10.83 -12.95
N ILE A 203 -6.39 -12.08 -13.25
CA ILE A 203 -7.20 -13.23 -12.89
C ILE A 203 -6.60 -13.83 -11.63
N SER A 204 -7.26 -13.60 -10.51
CA SER A 204 -7.01 -14.34 -9.25
C SER A 204 -7.26 -15.82 -9.54
N GLY A 205 -6.30 -16.71 -9.25
CA GLY A 205 -6.42 -18.14 -9.53
C GLY A 205 -7.49 -18.87 -8.70
N ARG A 206 -8.37 -18.15 -7.99
CA ARG A 206 -9.40 -18.66 -7.09
C ARG A 206 -10.80 -18.30 -7.58
N GLU A 207 -11.20 -18.76 -8.77
CA GLU A 207 -12.57 -18.60 -9.34
C GLU A 207 -13.19 -17.18 -9.34
N ASP A 208 -12.45 -16.15 -8.92
CA ASP A 208 -12.90 -14.78 -8.85
C ASP A 208 -12.98 -14.18 -10.26
N ALA A 209 -13.95 -13.29 -10.46
CA ALA A 209 -14.03 -12.50 -11.68
C ALA A 209 -12.71 -11.72 -11.89
N PRO A 210 -12.23 -11.59 -13.15
CA PRO A 210 -11.06 -10.78 -13.45
C PRO A 210 -11.20 -9.35 -12.88
N TYR A 211 -10.13 -8.84 -12.28
CA TYR A 211 -10.09 -7.49 -11.71
C TYR A 211 -9.30 -6.54 -12.61
N PRO A 212 -9.86 -5.37 -13.00
CA PRO A 212 -9.15 -4.39 -13.80
C PRO A 212 -8.21 -3.55 -12.91
N LEU A 213 -6.96 -3.40 -13.33
CA LEU A 213 -5.97 -2.57 -12.64
C LEU A 213 -6.07 -1.10 -13.08
N ILE A 214 -5.84 -0.17 -12.16
CA ILE A 214 -5.98 1.28 -12.40
C ILE A 214 -4.73 1.96 -12.98
N GLY A 215 -3.59 1.26 -13.03
CA GLY A 215 -2.38 1.74 -13.69
C GLY A 215 -1.20 1.96 -12.74
N HIS A 216 -1.49 2.14 -11.45
CA HIS A 216 -0.49 2.40 -10.41
C HIS A 216 -0.03 1.15 -9.66
N GLU A 217 -0.78 0.05 -9.78
CA GLU A 217 -0.42 -1.23 -9.17
C GLU A 217 0.87 -1.77 -9.79
N TYR A 218 1.62 -2.57 -9.02
CA TYR A 218 2.80 -3.27 -9.49
C TYR A 218 2.43 -4.74 -9.81
N PRO A 219 2.36 -5.17 -11.09
CA PRO A 219 2.03 -6.55 -11.45
C PRO A 219 2.97 -7.59 -10.84
N PHE A 220 4.25 -7.23 -10.66
CA PHE A 220 5.18 -8.01 -9.86
C PHE A 220 4.66 -8.27 -8.44
N GLY A 221 4.25 -7.21 -7.74
CA GLY A 221 3.78 -7.28 -6.36
C GLY A 221 2.53 -8.14 -6.23
N ILE A 222 1.62 -8.03 -7.20
CA ILE A 222 0.40 -8.85 -7.28
C ILE A 222 0.75 -10.34 -7.40
N LYS A 223 1.64 -10.71 -8.34
CA LYS A 223 2.06 -12.11 -8.53
C LYS A 223 2.78 -12.66 -7.31
N MET A 224 3.71 -11.88 -6.74
CA MET A 224 4.48 -12.30 -5.56
C MET A 224 3.61 -12.42 -4.32
N SER A 225 2.60 -11.56 -4.15
CA SER A 225 1.61 -11.66 -3.07
C SER A 225 0.85 -12.99 -3.16
N HIS A 226 0.38 -13.38 -4.34
CA HIS A 226 -0.28 -14.68 -4.55
C HIS A 226 0.64 -15.87 -4.25
N ILE A 227 1.92 -15.79 -4.61
CA ILE A 227 2.90 -16.86 -4.30
C ILE A 227 3.08 -16.98 -2.78
N ARG A 228 3.26 -15.85 -2.08
CA ARG A 228 3.41 -15.82 -0.62
C ARG A 228 2.18 -16.35 0.10
N ASP A 229 0.99 -16.00 -0.37
CA ASP A 229 -0.28 -16.47 0.21
C ASP A 229 -0.56 -17.96 -0.07
N ALA A 230 0.03 -18.54 -1.12
CA ALA A 230 -0.12 -19.95 -1.46
C ALA A 230 0.81 -20.88 -0.66
N MET A 231 1.86 -20.34 0.00
CA MET A 231 2.77 -21.14 0.82
C MET A 231 2.09 -21.57 2.13
N PRO A 232 2.12 -22.87 2.50
CA PRO A 232 1.64 -23.31 3.81
C PRO A 232 2.47 -22.63 4.90
N HIS A 233 1.83 -21.81 5.73
CA HIS A 233 2.54 -21.07 6.77
C HIS A 233 2.95 -22.03 7.91
N GLY A 234 4.18 -22.53 7.86
CA GLY A 234 4.87 -23.15 9.00
C GLY A 234 5.42 -22.10 9.98
N SER A 235 4.65 -21.08 10.33
CA SER A 235 4.89 -20.13 11.44
C SER A 235 3.74 -19.12 11.48
N LYS A 236 3.37 -18.65 12.67
CA LYS A 236 2.21 -17.79 12.97
C LYS A 236 2.32 -16.38 12.36
N HIS A 237 2.34 -16.25 11.03
CA HIS A 237 2.05 -14.97 10.38
C HIS A 237 0.60 -14.97 9.89
N CYS A 238 -0.20 -14.17 10.57
CA CYS A 238 -1.63 -14.00 10.37
C CYS A 238 -1.97 -13.72 8.90
N ALA A 239 -2.61 -14.70 8.26
CA ALA A 239 -3.43 -14.45 7.09
C ALA A 239 -4.45 -13.34 7.45
N CYS A 240 -4.52 -12.29 6.64
CA CYS A 240 -5.64 -11.36 6.68
C CYS A 240 -6.93 -12.16 6.44
N PRO A 241 -7.96 -12.03 7.29
CA PRO A 241 -9.31 -12.33 6.85
C PRO A 241 -9.64 -11.33 5.74
N ARG A 242 -9.63 -11.78 4.48
CA ARG A 242 -10.23 -11.03 3.38
C ARG A 242 -11.73 -11.00 3.65
N GLN A 243 -12.23 -9.91 4.22
CA GLN A 243 -13.62 -9.45 4.09
C GLN A 243 -13.79 -8.07 4.73
N LEU A 244 -13.86 -7.05 3.88
CA LEU A 244 -14.69 -5.87 4.12
C LEU A 244 -15.62 -5.75 2.90
N GLN A 245 -16.57 -6.68 2.82
CA GLN A 245 -17.92 -6.36 2.37
C GLN A 245 -18.79 -6.39 3.63
N GLY A 246 -19.35 -5.24 3.97
CA GLY A 246 -20.00 -4.92 5.24
C GLY A 246 -19.82 -3.46 5.56
#